data_AF-W6ZX28-F1
#
_entry.id   AF-W6ZX28-F1
#
_cell.length_a   1.000
_cell.length_b   1.000
_cell.length_c   1.000
_cell.angle_alpha   90.00
_cell.angle_beta   90.00
_cell.angle_gamma   90.00
#
_symmetry.space_group_name_H-M   'P 1'
#
loop_
_entity.id
_entity.type
_entity.pdbx_description
1 polymer ?
#
loop_
_entity_poly.entity_id
_entity_poly.type
_entity_poly.pdbx_seq_one_letter_code
_entity_poly.pdbx_strand_id
1 'polypeptide(L)'
;MAPALTSQAPDAPHTLSSTPKQLSKTLFPDGLLTSGQHEPIYSLLKPYSSFPKTITGPTAWQASDYSSNPERWTHIFSAAEVAEISAAADAFLTSGTPLTGITSEKFPLPEFSRFLAPLRKELIDGKGFILFKGLPVQEWGNKKSAVAYMGLGTYLGYFVSQNSRGHVLGHVKDLGEDATAIDKVRIYRTNARQFFHADDADLVGLLCVAKALEGGESDLVSSHTVWNHLQENHPDVAELLTQPIWYFDRKGETSKGQKEWIQTAVFYLETGDNPRVYSKWDPYFVRSLSRFSEKGLVPPLSPAQERAITILEETCQKFALHMILDVGDIQFLSNNHIFHARTAYKDYAPPAPRRHLMRLWLSTPEDEGGWKLPYHDSKEKKRGGIQVDDTPPVAPEDAE
;
A
#
# COMPACT_ATOMS: atom_id res chain seq x y z
N MET A 1 -21.44 -11.91 36.26
CA MET A 1 -20.39 -12.91 36.02
C MET A 1 -20.23 -13.05 34.51
N ALA A 2 -19.09 -12.60 33.98
CA ALA A 2 -18.80 -12.68 32.55
C ALA A 2 -18.47 -14.13 32.16
N PRO A 3 -18.98 -14.67 31.03
CA PRO A 3 -18.57 -15.98 30.57
C PRO A 3 -17.12 -15.90 30.09
N ALA A 4 -16.30 -16.84 30.57
CA ALA A 4 -14.92 -17.00 30.16
C ALA A 4 -14.84 -17.40 28.68
N LEU A 5 -14.13 -16.61 27.88
CA LEU A 5 -13.69 -16.95 26.53
C LEU A 5 -12.49 -17.90 26.64
N THR A 6 -12.74 -19.21 26.64
CA THR A 6 -11.70 -20.25 26.52
C THR A 6 -11.88 -21.10 25.26
N SER A 7 -12.15 -20.47 24.12
CA SER A 7 -11.81 -21.09 22.84
C SER A 7 -10.37 -20.71 22.52
N GLN A 8 -9.46 -21.69 22.50
CA GLN A 8 -8.15 -21.51 21.88
C GLN A 8 -8.37 -20.97 20.46
N ALA A 9 -7.65 -19.91 20.10
CA ALA A 9 -7.65 -19.43 18.72
C ALA A 9 -7.22 -20.58 17.80
N PRO A 10 -7.89 -20.80 16.66
CA PRO A 10 -7.43 -21.78 15.69
C PRO A 10 -5.98 -21.46 15.30
N ASP A 11 -5.20 -22.52 15.07
CA ASP A 11 -3.84 -22.43 14.56
C ASP A 11 -3.81 -21.45 13.38
N ALA A 12 -2.90 -20.48 13.47
CA ALA A 12 -2.78 -19.48 12.43
C ALA A 12 -2.44 -20.17 11.10
N PRO A 13 -2.94 -19.69 9.95
CA PRO A 13 -2.72 -20.36 8.65
C PRO A 13 -1.24 -20.66 8.34
N HIS A 14 -0.30 -19.85 8.85
CA HIS A 14 1.14 -20.03 8.69
C HIS A 14 1.72 -21.20 9.52
N THR A 15 0.99 -21.73 10.50
CA THR A 15 1.38 -22.93 11.27
C THR A 15 0.81 -24.22 10.67
N LEU A 16 -0.04 -24.13 9.65
CA LEU A 16 -0.59 -25.28 8.94
C LEU A 16 0.39 -25.72 7.82
N SER A 17 1.20 -26.74 8.12
CA SER A 17 2.14 -27.44 7.22
C SER A 17 3.31 -26.64 6.64
N SER A 18 4.42 -26.69 7.39
CA SER A 18 5.79 -26.22 7.10
C SER A 18 6.58 -27.02 6.05
N THR A 19 5.93 -27.68 5.09
CA THR A 19 6.70 -28.29 3.99
C THR A 19 6.85 -27.22 2.90
N PRO A 20 8.07 -26.79 2.53
CA PRO A 20 8.24 -25.82 1.45
C PRO A 20 7.66 -26.43 0.18
N LYS A 21 6.48 -25.98 -0.22
CA LYS A 21 5.88 -26.39 -1.48
C LYS A 21 6.78 -25.81 -2.56
N GLN A 22 7.44 -26.67 -3.33
CA GLN A 22 8.32 -26.22 -4.40
C GLN A 22 7.47 -25.54 -5.48
N LEU A 23 7.49 -24.20 -5.47
CA LEU A 23 6.76 -23.40 -6.46
C LEU A 23 7.39 -23.60 -7.85
N SER A 24 6.54 -23.70 -8.87
CA SER A 24 6.99 -23.78 -10.25
C SER A 24 7.64 -22.45 -10.64
N LYS A 25 8.93 -22.46 -10.99
CA LYS A 25 9.63 -21.26 -11.49
C LYS A 25 9.05 -20.69 -12.79
N THR A 26 8.26 -21.49 -13.51
CA THR A 26 7.51 -21.03 -14.69
C THR A 26 6.36 -20.11 -14.29
N LEU A 27 5.71 -20.39 -13.16
CA LEU A 27 4.57 -19.62 -12.65
C LEU A 27 5.02 -18.52 -11.66
N PHE A 28 6.11 -18.77 -10.94
CA PHE A 28 6.73 -17.87 -9.98
C PHE A 28 8.18 -17.63 -10.39
N PRO A 29 8.46 -16.68 -11.30
CA PRO A 29 9.79 -16.48 -11.85
C PRO A 29 10.90 -16.24 -10.80
N ASP A 30 10.57 -15.62 -9.67
CA ASP A 30 11.46 -15.41 -8.53
C ASP A 30 11.40 -16.55 -7.48
N GLY A 31 10.48 -17.49 -7.64
CA GLY A 31 10.26 -18.60 -6.72
C GLY A 31 9.58 -18.20 -5.40
N LEU A 32 8.96 -17.02 -5.34
CA LEU A 32 8.40 -16.45 -4.11
C LEU A 32 6.89 -16.23 -4.22
N LEU A 33 6.16 -16.63 -3.18
CA LEU A 33 4.75 -16.31 -2.99
C LEU A 33 4.61 -14.97 -2.24
N THR A 34 3.54 -14.22 -2.52
CA THR A 34 3.14 -13.12 -1.63
C THR A 34 2.64 -13.73 -0.32
N SER A 35 2.99 -13.19 0.84
CA SER A 35 2.57 -13.79 2.12
C SER A 35 1.06 -13.63 2.35
N GLY A 36 0.52 -12.46 2.00
CA GLY A 36 -0.89 -12.11 2.07
C GLY A 36 -1.25 -11.32 3.33
N GLN A 37 -2.55 -11.24 3.60
CA GLN A 37 -3.06 -10.51 4.76
C GLN A 37 -2.98 -11.37 6.02
N HIS A 38 -2.47 -10.80 7.11
CA HIS A 38 -2.25 -11.52 8.37
C HIS A 38 -2.71 -10.72 9.60
N GLU A 39 -3.16 -11.45 10.62
CA GLU A 39 -3.28 -10.89 11.97
C GLU A 39 -1.87 -10.65 12.56
N PRO A 40 -1.69 -9.63 13.41
CA PRO A 40 -0.43 -9.44 14.10
C PRO A 40 -0.18 -10.58 15.09
N ILE A 41 1.09 -10.80 15.43
CA ILE A 41 1.44 -11.64 16.57
C ILE A 41 1.09 -10.87 17.84
N TYR A 42 -0.05 -11.20 18.45
CA TYR A 42 -0.59 -10.45 19.60
C TYR A 42 0.37 -10.31 20.78
N SER A 43 1.27 -11.29 21.01
CA SER A 43 2.28 -11.23 22.07
C SER A 43 3.40 -10.21 21.82
N LEU A 44 3.55 -9.72 20.58
CA LEU A 44 4.51 -8.68 20.22
C LEU A 44 3.92 -7.27 20.36
N LEU A 45 2.59 -7.16 20.50
CA LEU A 45 1.92 -5.87 20.65
C LEU A 45 2.32 -5.20 21.97
N LYS A 46 2.50 -3.89 21.91
CA LYS A 46 2.86 -3.07 23.08
C LYS A 46 1.61 -2.35 23.59
N PRO A 47 1.48 -2.16 24.91
CA PRO A 47 0.39 -1.37 25.47
C PRO A 47 0.54 0.10 25.06
N TYR A 48 -0.57 0.84 25.01
CA TYR A 48 -0.60 2.27 24.69
C TYR A 48 0.40 3.10 25.51
N SER A 49 0.63 2.75 26.78
CA SER A 49 1.61 3.42 27.65
C SER A 49 3.06 3.38 27.16
N SER A 50 3.39 2.45 26.26
CA SER A 50 4.72 2.36 25.63
C SER A 50 4.87 3.27 24.42
N PHE A 51 3.78 3.78 23.85
CA PHE A 51 3.83 4.62 22.65
C PHE A 51 4.35 6.02 22.98
N PRO A 52 5.08 6.66 22.07
CA PRO A 52 5.60 8.01 22.29
C PRO A 52 4.45 9.02 22.40
N LYS A 53 4.58 9.97 23.34
CA LYS A 53 3.68 11.12 23.43
C LYS A 53 3.88 12.11 22.28
N THR A 54 5.10 12.16 21.74
CA THR A 54 5.44 12.98 20.59
C THR A 54 6.51 12.25 19.77
N ILE A 55 6.30 12.19 18.46
CA ILE A 55 7.24 11.70 17.47
C ILE A 55 7.92 12.90 16.82
N THR A 56 9.24 12.81 16.66
CA THR A 56 10.05 13.83 15.96
C THR A 56 10.89 13.16 14.87
N GLY A 57 11.54 13.95 14.03
CA GLY A 57 12.40 13.45 12.95
C GLY A 57 11.74 13.52 11.58
N PRO A 58 12.37 12.94 10.55
CA PRO A 58 12.04 13.20 9.15
C PRO A 58 10.69 12.65 8.70
N THR A 59 10.14 11.66 9.42
CA THR A 59 8.83 11.07 9.16
C THR A 59 7.68 11.89 9.73
N ALA A 60 7.93 12.81 10.67
CA ALA A 60 6.93 13.67 11.30
C ALA A 60 6.94 15.08 10.66
N TRP A 61 6.26 15.20 9.51
CA TRP A 61 6.20 16.42 8.71
C TRP A 61 4.77 16.89 8.50
N GLN A 62 4.59 18.16 8.16
CA GLN A 62 3.30 18.77 7.81
C GLN A 62 3.32 19.25 6.35
N ALA A 63 2.13 19.42 5.75
CA ALA A 63 2.01 19.92 4.39
C ALA A 63 2.79 21.23 4.15
N SER A 64 2.78 22.15 5.13
CA SER A 64 3.49 23.43 5.07
C SER A 64 5.01 23.30 4.85
N ASP A 65 5.61 22.17 5.20
CA ASP A 65 7.05 21.93 4.97
C ASP A 65 7.38 21.79 3.48
N TYR A 66 6.37 21.43 2.66
CA TYR A 66 6.52 21.00 1.26
C TYR A 66 5.66 21.78 0.27
N SER A 67 4.50 22.31 0.66
CA SER A 67 3.57 22.99 -0.26
C SER A 67 4.20 24.19 -0.98
N SER A 68 5.11 24.90 -0.33
CA SER A 68 5.85 26.02 -0.93
C SER A 68 7.24 25.63 -1.46
N ASN A 69 7.63 24.36 -1.33
CA ASN A 69 8.98 23.86 -1.64
C ASN A 69 8.92 22.55 -2.45
N PRO A 70 8.29 22.54 -3.65
CA PRO A 70 8.10 21.33 -4.46
C PRO A 70 9.41 20.60 -4.82
N GLU A 71 10.51 21.32 -4.93
CA GLU A 71 11.85 20.79 -5.22
C GLU A 71 12.38 19.83 -4.14
N ARG A 72 11.84 19.86 -2.92
CA ARG A 72 12.23 18.95 -1.83
C ARG A 72 11.68 17.54 -1.98
N TRP A 73 10.69 17.35 -2.84
CA TRP A 73 9.98 16.09 -3.02
C TRP A 73 9.68 15.74 -4.48
N THR A 74 10.17 16.54 -5.43
CA THR A 74 10.01 16.30 -6.86
C THR A 74 11.35 15.97 -7.52
N HIS A 75 11.40 14.92 -8.33
CA HIS A 75 12.50 14.61 -9.24
C HIS A 75 12.02 14.69 -10.68
N ILE A 76 12.54 15.63 -11.45
CA ILE A 76 12.24 15.72 -12.89
C ILE A 76 13.24 14.83 -13.62
N PHE A 77 12.76 13.84 -14.38
CA PHE A 77 13.66 12.98 -15.14
C PHE A 77 14.47 13.81 -16.14
N SER A 78 15.79 13.64 -16.12
CA SER A 78 16.65 14.20 -17.16
C SER A 78 16.51 13.40 -18.46
N ALA A 79 16.88 14.01 -19.59
CA ALA A 79 16.90 13.30 -20.87
C ALA A 79 17.81 12.06 -20.85
N ALA A 80 18.91 12.10 -20.08
CA ALA A 80 19.81 10.96 -19.93
C ALA A 80 19.15 9.82 -19.13
N GLU A 81 18.45 10.13 -18.05
CA GLU A 81 17.71 9.13 -17.26
C GLU A 81 16.58 8.50 -18.08
N VAL A 82 15.80 9.30 -18.82
CA VAL A 82 14.76 8.78 -19.73
C VAL A 82 15.37 7.87 -20.80
N ALA A 83 16.51 8.25 -21.38
CA ALA A 83 17.19 7.43 -22.38
C ALA A 83 17.70 6.10 -21.80
N GLU A 84 18.27 6.11 -20.60
CA GLU A 84 18.72 4.91 -19.89
C GLU A 84 17.55 3.96 -19.60
N ILE A 85 16.45 4.49 -19.02
CA ILE A 85 15.23 3.72 -18.73
C ILE A 85 14.61 3.16 -20.02
N SER A 86 14.55 3.96 -21.07
CA SER A 86 14.03 3.56 -22.38
C SER A 86 14.81 2.38 -22.95
N ALA A 87 16.14 2.45 -22.93
CA ALA A 87 17.03 1.40 -23.45
C ALA A 87 16.90 0.09 -22.64
N ALA A 88 16.83 0.18 -21.31
CA ALA A 88 16.59 -0.97 -20.44
C ALA A 88 15.23 -1.62 -20.73
N ALA A 89 14.19 -0.81 -20.95
CA ALA A 89 12.86 -1.32 -21.30
C ALA A 89 12.82 -2.01 -22.67
N ASP A 90 13.47 -1.45 -23.68
CA ASP A 90 13.56 -2.07 -25.01
C ASP A 90 14.33 -3.40 -24.96
N ALA A 91 15.43 -3.45 -24.21
CA ALA A 91 16.20 -4.67 -24.00
C ALA A 91 15.38 -5.75 -23.27
N PHE A 92 14.65 -5.38 -22.22
CA PHE A 92 13.78 -6.30 -21.50
C PHE A 92 12.66 -6.86 -22.39
N LEU A 93 11.98 -5.99 -23.15
CA LEU A 93 10.95 -6.40 -24.12
C LEU A 93 11.50 -7.39 -25.15
N THR A 94 12.69 -7.12 -25.68
CA THR A 94 13.38 -7.98 -26.66
C THR A 94 13.75 -9.34 -26.07
N SER A 95 14.04 -9.42 -24.76
CA SER A 95 14.40 -10.68 -24.10
C SER A 95 13.28 -11.73 -24.08
N GLY A 96 12.02 -11.31 -24.26
CA GLY A 96 10.86 -12.19 -24.13
C GLY A 96 10.59 -12.68 -22.70
N THR A 97 11.32 -12.17 -21.70
CA THR A 97 11.05 -12.48 -20.29
C THR A 97 9.66 -11.96 -19.92
N PRO A 98 8.79 -12.77 -19.28
CA PRO A 98 7.52 -12.28 -18.76
C PRO A 98 7.74 -11.13 -17.77
N LEU A 99 6.84 -10.14 -17.77
CA LEU A 99 6.97 -8.96 -16.90
C LEU A 99 6.98 -9.32 -15.40
N THR A 100 6.33 -10.43 -15.01
CA THR A 100 6.37 -10.98 -13.65
C THR A 100 7.73 -11.57 -13.25
N GLY A 101 8.66 -11.72 -14.20
CA GLY A 101 10.03 -12.13 -13.99
C GLY A 101 11.07 -11.03 -14.16
N ILE A 102 10.62 -9.76 -14.14
CA ILE A 102 11.50 -8.59 -14.10
C ILE A 102 12.24 -8.52 -12.76
N THR A 103 13.54 -8.26 -12.83
CA THR A 103 14.43 -8.05 -11.68
C THR A 103 15.40 -6.93 -12.02
N SER A 104 16.09 -6.38 -11.03
CA SER A 104 17.10 -5.33 -11.26
C SER A 104 18.25 -5.82 -12.13
N GLU A 105 18.59 -7.12 -12.09
CA GLU A 105 19.61 -7.71 -12.98
C GLU A 105 19.15 -7.79 -14.44
N LYS A 106 17.84 -7.98 -14.68
CA LYS A 106 17.26 -8.01 -16.03
C LYS A 106 16.81 -6.63 -16.52
N PHE A 107 16.81 -5.63 -15.65
CA PHE A 107 16.52 -4.23 -15.94
C PHE A 107 17.64 -3.33 -15.38
N PRO A 108 18.86 -3.41 -15.92
CA PRO A 108 20.00 -2.67 -15.38
C PRO A 108 19.87 -1.16 -15.64
N LEU A 109 20.10 -0.36 -14.59
CA LEU A 109 20.20 1.10 -14.63
C LEU A 109 21.52 1.55 -13.99
N PRO A 110 22.68 1.34 -14.65
CA PRO A 110 24.00 1.59 -14.07
C PRO A 110 24.21 2.98 -13.46
N GLU A 111 23.63 4.02 -14.07
CA GLU A 111 23.78 5.40 -13.60
C GLU A 111 22.61 5.79 -12.69
N PHE A 112 21.37 5.61 -13.13
CA PHE A 112 20.20 6.03 -12.33
C PHE A 112 19.99 5.23 -11.03
N SER A 113 20.47 3.98 -10.95
CA SER A 113 20.42 3.20 -9.70
C SER A 113 21.15 3.87 -8.53
N ARG A 114 22.15 4.73 -8.79
CA ARG A 114 22.86 5.51 -7.76
C ARG A 114 21.95 6.53 -7.08
N PHE A 115 20.91 7.00 -7.76
CA PHE A 115 19.87 7.85 -7.18
C PHE A 115 18.79 7.02 -6.48
N LEU A 116 18.39 5.88 -7.07
CA LEU A 116 17.34 5.01 -6.51
C LEU A 116 17.71 4.38 -5.16
N ALA A 117 18.99 4.04 -4.95
CA ALA A 117 19.46 3.47 -3.69
C ALA A 117 19.24 4.39 -2.46
N PRO A 118 19.74 5.64 -2.43
CA PRO A 118 19.44 6.57 -1.34
C PRO A 118 17.95 6.97 -1.31
N LEU A 119 17.26 7.03 -2.45
CA LEU A 119 15.83 7.28 -2.48
C LEU A 119 15.03 6.20 -1.73
N ARG A 120 15.38 4.92 -1.91
CA ARG A 120 14.73 3.83 -1.17
C ARG A 120 14.83 4.06 0.35
N LYS A 121 15.98 4.51 0.83
CA LYS A 121 16.15 4.87 2.25
C LYS A 121 15.27 6.06 2.65
N GLU A 122 15.17 7.08 1.81
CA GLU A 122 14.31 8.25 2.06
C GLU A 122 12.81 7.91 2.08
N LEU A 123 12.38 6.91 1.29
CA LEU A 123 11.03 6.37 1.34
C LEU A 123 10.78 5.57 2.62
N ILE A 124 11.75 4.77 3.08
CA ILE A 124 11.55 3.92 4.26
C ILE A 124 11.73 4.70 5.57
N ASP A 125 12.80 5.48 5.70
CA ASP A 125 13.23 6.12 6.95
C ASP A 125 13.10 7.65 6.94
N GLY A 126 12.86 8.25 5.77
CA GLY A 126 12.82 9.70 5.57
C GLY A 126 11.39 10.26 5.54
N LYS A 127 11.14 11.24 4.67
CA LYS A 127 9.80 11.82 4.51
C LYS A 127 8.77 10.84 3.96
N GLY A 128 9.21 9.76 3.32
CA GLY A 128 8.32 8.66 2.91
C GLY A 128 7.66 8.81 1.56
N PHE A 129 7.88 9.87 0.80
CA PHE A 129 7.30 10.03 -0.53
C PHE A 129 8.21 10.80 -1.50
N ILE A 130 7.94 10.61 -2.80
CA ILE A 130 8.55 11.36 -3.91
C ILE A 130 7.58 11.44 -5.08
N LEU A 131 7.67 12.51 -5.86
CA LEU A 131 7.03 12.67 -7.17
C LEU A 131 8.10 12.70 -8.25
N PHE A 132 8.16 11.68 -9.10
CA PHE A 132 8.87 11.77 -10.36
C PHE A 132 8.01 12.45 -11.41
N LYS A 133 8.63 13.29 -12.26
CA LYS A 133 7.93 13.96 -13.36
C LYS A 133 8.56 13.66 -14.71
N GLY A 134 7.70 13.49 -15.71
CA GLY A 134 8.09 13.50 -17.13
C GLY A 134 8.51 12.16 -17.72
N LEU A 135 7.99 11.03 -17.24
CA LEU A 135 8.15 9.75 -17.97
C LEU A 135 7.32 9.81 -19.27
N PRO A 136 7.88 9.53 -20.46
CA PRO A 136 7.21 9.77 -21.74
C PRO A 136 6.19 8.66 -22.10
N VAL A 137 5.19 8.45 -21.24
CA VAL A 137 4.23 7.35 -21.36
C VAL A 137 3.38 7.38 -22.63
N GLN A 138 3.12 8.58 -23.16
CA GLN A 138 2.37 8.75 -24.42
C GLN A 138 3.17 8.24 -25.63
N GLU A 139 4.48 8.47 -25.63
CA GLU A 139 5.38 8.01 -26.71
C GLU A 139 5.62 6.50 -26.62
N TRP A 140 5.72 5.97 -25.39
CA TRP A 140 6.00 4.56 -25.15
C TRP A 140 4.77 3.67 -25.24
N GLY A 141 3.57 4.22 -25.06
CA GLY A 141 2.34 3.45 -24.86
C GLY A 141 2.38 2.59 -23.59
N ASN A 142 1.27 1.89 -23.31
CA ASN A 142 1.10 1.19 -22.03
C ASN A 142 2.16 0.10 -21.81
N LYS A 143 2.48 -0.68 -22.83
CA LYS A 143 3.37 -1.84 -22.70
C LYS A 143 4.79 -1.47 -22.28
N LYS A 144 5.43 -0.54 -22.99
CA LYS A 144 6.79 -0.09 -22.63
C LYS A 144 6.79 0.74 -21.34
N SER A 145 5.74 1.53 -21.10
CA SER A 145 5.57 2.24 -19.83
C SER A 145 5.47 1.30 -18.63
N ALA A 146 4.73 0.19 -18.74
CA ALA A 146 4.63 -0.83 -17.70
C ALA A 146 5.99 -1.48 -17.40
N VAL A 147 6.75 -1.83 -18.45
CA VAL A 147 8.11 -2.39 -18.31
C VAL A 147 9.05 -1.41 -17.62
N ALA A 148 9.07 -0.14 -18.07
CA ALA A 148 9.92 0.89 -17.47
C ALA A 148 9.56 1.13 -16.00
N TYR A 149 8.26 1.22 -15.71
CA TYR A 149 7.75 1.49 -14.37
C TYR A 149 8.02 0.34 -13.39
N MET A 150 7.76 -0.90 -13.79
CA MET A 150 8.14 -2.06 -12.98
C MET A 150 9.66 -2.17 -12.86
N GLY A 151 10.42 -1.89 -13.93
CA GLY A 151 11.88 -1.84 -13.90
C GLY A 151 12.41 -0.95 -12.78
N LEU A 152 11.88 0.27 -12.66
CA LEU A 152 12.16 1.19 -11.54
C LEU A 152 11.78 0.59 -10.18
N GLY A 153 10.60 -0.03 -10.09
CA GLY A 153 10.11 -0.68 -8.87
C GLY A 153 11.06 -1.75 -8.31
N THR A 154 11.82 -2.45 -9.18
CA THR A 154 12.78 -3.49 -8.75
C THR A 154 13.91 -2.97 -7.88
N TYR A 155 14.20 -1.66 -7.93
CA TYR A 155 15.22 -1.02 -7.09
C TYR A 155 14.68 -0.56 -5.73
N LEU A 156 13.36 -0.54 -5.56
CA LEU A 156 12.70 -0.04 -4.34
C LEU A 156 12.22 -1.19 -3.43
N GLY A 157 11.74 -2.29 -4.00
CA GLY A 157 11.29 -3.45 -3.23
C GLY A 157 10.80 -4.61 -4.10
N TYR A 158 10.20 -5.60 -3.46
CA TYR A 158 9.65 -6.78 -4.15
C TYR A 158 8.16 -6.61 -4.42
N PHE A 159 7.73 -6.90 -5.65
CA PHE A 159 6.32 -6.84 -6.00
C PHE A 159 5.49 -7.84 -5.20
N VAL A 160 4.41 -7.34 -4.61
CA VAL A 160 3.40 -8.16 -3.95
C VAL A 160 2.09 -8.08 -4.72
N SER A 161 1.31 -9.15 -4.65
CA SER A 161 -0.02 -9.20 -5.25
C SER A 161 -0.97 -8.22 -4.57
N GLN A 162 -1.84 -7.59 -5.36
CA GLN A 162 -2.74 -6.51 -4.94
C GLN A 162 -4.21 -6.95 -4.86
N ASN A 163 -4.53 -8.18 -5.27
CA ASN A 163 -5.87 -8.75 -5.26
C ASN A 163 -5.84 -10.28 -5.38
N SER A 164 -7.00 -10.92 -5.30
CA SER A 164 -7.16 -12.37 -5.44
C SER A 164 -6.74 -12.96 -6.80
N ARG A 165 -6.50 -12.13 -7.83
CA ARG A 165 -6.08 -12.55 -9.18
C ARG A 165 -4.57 -12.57 -9.36
N GLY A 166 -3.79 -12.26 -8.32
CA GLY A 166 -2.33 -12.24 -8.40
C GLY A 166 -1.77 -10.98 -9.07
N HIS A 167 -2.56 -9.91 -9.27
CA HIS A 167 -2.08 -8.73 -9.99
C HIS A 167 -0.95 -8.04 -9.22
N VAL A 168 0.26 -8.07 -9.77
CA VAL A 168 1.43 -7.33 -9.25
C VAL A 168 1.59 -5.96 -9.91
N LEU A 169 1.00 -5.79 -11.10
CA LEU A 169 0.76 -4.50 -11.75
C LEU A 169 -0.76 -4.25 -11.74
N GLY A 170 -1.21 -3.33 -10.90
CA GLY A 170 -2.61 -2.97 -10.78
C GLY A 170 -2.98 -1.84 -11.73
N HIS A 171 -4.25 -1.76 -12.11
CA HIS A 171 -4.79 -0.66 -12.90
C HIS A 171 -5.92 0.03 -12.15
N VAL A 172 -5.72 1.32 -11.86
CA VAL A 172 -6.67 2.16 -11.12
C VAL A 172 -7.42 3.04 -12.12
N LYS A 173 -8.67 2.67 -12.41
CA LYS A 173 -9.57 3.34 -13.37
C LYS A 173 -11.02 2.97 -13.07
N ASP A 174 -11.95 3.81 -13.51
CA ASP A 174 -13.38 3.55 -13.35
C ASP A 174 -13.88 2.53 -14.38
N LEU A 175 -14.40 1.40 -13.88
CA LEU A 175 -14.97 0.32 -14.68
C LEU A 175 -16.51 0.35 -14.68
N GLY A 176 -17.12 1.38 -14.10
CA GLY A 176 -18.57 1.53 -14.01
C GLY A 176 -19.21 0.66 -12.92
N GLU A 177 -18.44 0.28 -11.90
CA GLU A 177 -18.93 -0.52 -10.79
C GLU A 177 -19.66 0.33 -9.73
N ASP A 178 -20.58 -0.29 -9.00
CA ASP A 178 -21.34 0.37 -7.94
C ASP A 178 -20.48 0.57 -6.68
N ALA A 179 -20.07 1.82 -6.44
CA ALA A 179 -19.27 2.19 -5.27
C ALA A 179 -19.98 1.97 -3.92
N THR A 180 -21.31 1.80 -3.91
CA THR A 180 -22.08 1.55 -2.67
C THR A 180 -22.06 0.09 -2.24
N ALA A 181 -21.71 -0.83 -3.15
CA ALA A 181 -21.53 -2.25 -2.87
C ALA A 181 -20.17 -2.53 -2.19
N ILE A 182 -19.94 -1.88 -1.05
CA ILE A 182 -18.64 -1.80 -0.36
C ILE A 182 -18.06 -3.16 0.05
N ASP A 183 -18.86 -4.22 0.15
CA ASP A 183 -18.45 -5.58 0.48
C ASP A 183 -17.99 -6.42 -0.73
N LYS A 184 -18.25 -5.93 -1.95
CA LYS A 184 -17.96 -6.62 -3.22
C LYS A 184 -17.04 -5.83 -4.14
N VAL A 185 -17.24 -4.51 -4.21
CA VAL A 185 -16.55 -3.63 -5.14
C VAL A 185 -15.31 -3.05 -4.47
N ARG A 186 -14.18 -3.04 -5.18
CA ARG A 186 -12.97 -2.35 -4.74
C ARG A 186 -13.02 -0.91 -5.24
N ILE A 187 -12.86 0.05 -4.33
CA ILE A 187 -13.06 1.48 -4.61
C ILE A 187 -12.15 2.03 -5.73
N TYR A 188 -10.99 1.42 -5.95
CA TYR A 188 -10.07 1.80 -7.03
C TYR A 188 -10.64 1.53 -8.45
N ARG A 189 -11.69 0.71 -8.56
CA ARG A 189 -12.42 0.39 -9.79
C ARG A 189 -13.60 1.33 -10.06
N THR A 190 -13.78 2.37 -9.23
CA THR A 190 -14.86 3.36 -9.35
C THR A 190 -14.30 4.79 -9.32
N ASN A 191 -15.17 5.76 -9.60
CA ASN A 191 -14.86 7.19 -9.56
C ASN A 191 -15.14 7.89 -8.22
N ALA A 192 -15.61 7.16 -7.20
CA ALA A 192 -15.92 7.71 -5.89
C ALA A 192 -14.65 8.12 -5.13
N ARG A 193 -14.78 8.98 -4.10
CA ARG A 193 -13.66 9.31 -3.20
C ARG A 193 -13.11 8.03 -2.57
N GLN A 194 -11.80 7.94 -2.44
CA GLN A 194 -11.13 6.96 -1.59
C GLN A 194 -10.56 7.69 -0.39
N PHE A 195 -11.07 7.38 0.80
CA PHE A 195 -10.67 8.00 2.07
C PHE A 195 -9.23 7.68 2.46
N PHE A 196 -8.71 8.35 3.49
CA PHE A 196 -7.33 8.12 3.94
C PHE A 196 -7.14 6.67 4.36
N HIS A 197 -6.13 6.01 3.77
CA HIS A 197 -5.79 4.62 4.00
C HIS A 197 -4.28 4.39 3.83
N ALA A 198 -3.84 3.21 4.21
CA ALA A 198 -2.55 2.62 3.95
C ALA A 198 -2.81 1.24 3.34
N ASP A 199 -2.34 1.03 2.11
CA ASP A 199 -2.50 -0.23 1.40
C ASP A 199 -1.74 -1.36 2.14
N ASP A 200 -2.11 -2.63 1.88
CA ASP A 200 -1.43 -3.81 2.45
C ASP A 200 -0.06 -4.08 1.78
N ALA A 201 0.84 -3.10 1.81
CA ALA A 201 2.21 -3.16 1.28
C ALA A 201 3.12 -2.16 2.03
N ASP A 202 4.44 -2.24 1.89
CA ASP A 202 5.35 -1.26 2.52
C ASP A 202 5.45 0.05 1.72
N LEU A 203 5.57 -0.06 0.40
CA LEU A 203 5.61 1.05 -0.54
C LEU A 203 4.51 0.92 -1.61
N VAL A 204 3.95 2.05 -2.01
CA VAL A 204 2.98 2.15 -3.11
C VAL A 204 3.54 3.07 -4.17
N GLY A 205 3.39 2.66 -5.42
CA GLY A 205 3.67 3.50 -6.58
C GLY A 205 2.39 3.75 -7.38
N LEU A 206 2.25 4.96 -7.94
CA LEU A 206 1.21 5.31 -8.92
C LEU A 206 1.84 6.03 -10.12
N LEU A 207 1.84 5.39 -11.29
CA LEU A 207 2.18 6.01 -12.57
C LEU A 207 0.92 6.54 -13.26
N CYS A 208 0.90 7.82 -13.63
CA CYS A 208 -0.22 8.42 -14.35
C CYS A 208 -0.10 8.23 -15.87
N VAL A 209 -0.99 7.39 -16.42
CA VAL A 209 -1.09 7.13 -17.86
C VAL A 209 -2.09 8.10 -18.51
N ALA A 210 -3.21 8.36 -17.85
CA ALA A 210 -4.22 9.32 -18.27
C ALA A 210 -4.93 9.96 -17.06
N LYS A 211 -5.26 11.25 -17.18
CA LYS A 211 -5.94 12.02 -16.13
C LYS A 211 -7.46 11.94 -16.28
N ALA A 212 -8.16 12.18 -15.17
CA ALA A 212 -9.58 12.52 -15.19
C ALA A 212 -9.80 13.92 -15.79
N LEU A 213 -11.05 14.23 -16.15
CA LEU A 213 -11.45 15.58 -16.54
C LEU A 213 -11.43 16.51 -15.32
N GLU A 214 -11.95 16.05 -14.18
CA GLU A 214 -12.04 16.79 -12.92
C GLU A 214 -11.71 15.83 -11.75
N GLY A 215 -10.96 16.32 -10.76
CA GLY A 215 -10.61 15.57 -9.55
C GLY A 215 -9.70 14.36 -9.79
N GLY A 216 -9.73 13.41 -8.85
CA GLY A 216 -8.94 12.17 -8.90
C GLY A 216 -7.48 12.38 -8.49
N GLU A 217 -7.25 13.47 -7.78
CA GLU A 217 -5.99 13.96 -7.24
C GLU A 217 -5.65 13.20 -5.95
N SER A 218 -4.36 13.15 -5.62
CA SER A 218 -3.85 12.42 -4.46
C SER A 218 -3.65 13.36 -3.28
N ASP A 219 -4.06 12.95 -2.09
CA ASP A 219 -3.71 13.61 -0.83
C ASP A 219 -2.81 12.70 0.00
N LEU A 220 -1.72 13.23 0.57
CA LEU A 220 -0.79 12.51 1.44
C LEU A 220 -0.72 13.14 2.82
N VAL A 221 -0.59 12.35 3.87
CA VAL A 221 -0.35 12.85 5.22
C VAL A 221 0.58 11.94 6.02
N SER A 222 1.51 12.51 6.77
CA SER A 222 2.33 11.78 7.73
C SER A 222 1.45 11.20 8.84
N SER A 223 1.45 9.89 9.01
CA SER A 223 0.72 9.24 10.11
C SER A 223 1.36 9.54 11.47
N HIS A 224 2.64 9.93 11.51
CA HIS A 224 3.30 10.43 12.73
C HIS A 224 2.83 11.83 13.14
N THR A 225 2.56 12.72 12.18
CA THR A 225 1.92 14.02 12.46
C THR A 225 0.49 13.83 12.94
N VAL A 226 -0.25 12.92 12.30
CA VAL A 226 -1.59 12.52 12.75
C VAL A 226 -1.53 11.96 14.17
N TRP A 227 -0.61 11.04 14.46
CA TRP A 227 -0.39 10.48 15.79
C TRP A 227 -0.13 11.57 16.83
N ASN A 228 0.78 12.51 16.55
CA ASN A 228 1.08 13.63 17.45
C ASN A 228 -0.17 14.47 17.75
N HIS A 229 -0.97 14.77 16.73
CA HIS A 229 -2.21 15.51 16.91
C HIS A 229 -3.23 14.75 17.77
N LEU A 230 -3.38 13.44 17.54
CA LEU A 230 -4.26 12.58 18.33
C LEU A 230 -3.77 12.49 19.79
N GLN A 231 -2.48 12.34 20.03
CA GLN A 231 -1.92 12.30 21.40
C GLN A 231 -2.22 13.57 22.20
N GLU A 232 -2.15 14.72 21.55
CA GLU A 232 -2.38 16.02 22.19
C GLU A 232 -3.88 16.33 22.38
N ASN A 233 -4.71 16.04 21.37
CA ASN A 233 -6.09 16.56 21.30
C ASN A 233 -7.16 15.48 21.53
N HIS A 234 -6.83 14.21 21.29
CA HIS A 234 -7.75 13.07 21.38
C HIS A 234 -7.04 11.81 21.93
N PRO A 235 -6.43 11.87 23.14
CA PRO A 235 -5.62 10.76 23.66
C PRO A 235 -6.43 9.45 23.84
N ASP A 236 -7.74 9.56 24.06
CA ASP A 236 -8.66 8.43 24.10
C ASP A 236 -8.81 7.75 22.73
N VAL A 237 -8.81 8.51 21.64
CA VAL A 237 -8.79 7.99 20.26
C VAL A 237 -7.45 7.36 19.96
N ALA A 238 -6.34 8.01 20.33
CA ALA A 238 -5.00 7.47 20.15
C ALA A 238 -4.87 6.10 20.84
N GLU A 239 -5.31 5.99 22.09
CA GLU A 239 -5.34 4.72 22.82
C GLU A 239 -6.19 3.67 22.11
N LEU A 240 -7.43 4.01 21.73
CA LEU A 240 -8.36 3.09 21.05
C LEU A 240 -7.78 2.53 19.74
N LEU A 241 -7.05 3.35 18.98
CA LEU A 241 -6.44 2.97 17.71
C LEU A 241 -5.25 2.00 17.89
N THR A 242 -4.67 1.90 19.09
CA THR A 242 -3.63 0.88 19.40
C THR A 242 -4.21 -0.47 19.83
N GLN A 243 -5.49 -0.53 20.19
CA GLN A 243 -6.10 -1.75 20.70
C GLN A 243 -6.38 -2.74 19.55
N PRO A 244 -6.08 -4.03 19.71
CA PRO A 244 -6.32 -5.05 18.68
C PRO A 244 -7.80 -5.48 18.63
N ILE A 245 -8.71 -4.51 18.49
CA ILE A 245 -10.16 -4.70 18.45
C ILE A 245 -10.78 -4.25 17.12
N TRP A 246 -9.93 -3.91 16.15
CA TRP A 246 -10.35 -3.54 14.81
C TRP A 246 -10.39 -4.80 13.94
N TYR A 247 -11.45 -4.95 13.16
CA TYR A 247 -11.58 -6.05 12.22
C TYR A 247 -11.49 -5.48 10.82
N PHE A 248 -10.73 -6.13 9.95
CA PHE A 248 -10.60 -5.76 8.53
C PHE A 248 -11.13 -6.92 7.69
N ASP A 249 -12.08 -6.64 6.80
CA ASP A 249 -12.63 -7.58 5.84
C ASP A 249 -11.57 -7.94 4.76
N ARG A 250 -11.43 -9.23 4.44
CA ARG A 250 -10.64 -9.69 3.29
C ARG A 250 -11.39 -9.50 1.96
N LYS A 251 -12.66 -9.11 2.00
CA LYS A 251 -13.51 -8.86 0.83
C LYS A 251 -13.59 -10.05 -0.12
N GLY A 252 -13.58 -11.26 0.45
CA GLY A 252 -13.60 -12.53 -0.29
C GLY A 252 -12.23 -13.00 -0.79
N GLU A 253 -11.15 -12.28 -0.51
CA GLU A 253 -9.77 -12.65 -0.85
C GLU A 253 -9.19 -13.58 0.23
N THR A 254 -9.84 -14.74 0.40
CA THR A 254 -9.61 -15.67 1.51
C THR A 254 -9.07 -16.99 0.98
N SER A 255 -7.92 -17.44 1.50
CA SER A 255 -7.39 -18.77 1.18
C SER A 255 -8.13 -19.86 1.95
N LYS A 256 -8.00 -21.12 1.51
CA LYS A 256 -8.59 -22.26 2.20
C LYS A 256 -8.14 -22.32 3.67
N GLY A 257 -9.10 -22.33 4.59
CA GLY A 257 -8.86 -22.41 6.05
C GLY A 257 -8.64 -21.06 6.72
N GLN A 258 -8.62 -19.94 5.99
CA GLN A 258 -8.59 -18.61 6.56
C GLN A 258 -9.99 -18.12 6.93
N LYS A 259 -10.07 -17.23 7.93
CA LYS A 259 -11.27 -16.42 8.17
C LYS A 259 -11.38 -15.35 7.08
N GLU A 260 -12.59 -14.91 6.78
CA GLU A 260 -12.86 -13.84 5.81
C GLU A 260 -12.53 -12.43 6.34
N TRP A 261 -11.96 -12.35 7.54
CA TRP A 261 -11.51 -11.11 8.17
C TRP A 261 -10.22 -11.37 8.94
N ILE A 262 -9.53 -10.29 9.31
CA ILE A 262 -8.42 -10.29 10.26
C ILE A 262 -8.76 -9.36 11.43
N GLN A 263 -8.34 -9.73 12.64
CA GLN A 263 -8.36 -8.84 13.79
C GLN A 263 -7.00 -8.14 13.95
N THR A 264 -7.03 -6.84 14.17
CA THR A 264 -5.90 -5.92 13.97
C THR A 264 -6.02 -4.69 14.89
N ALA A 265 -4.95 -3.90 14.96
CA ALA A 265 -4.94 -2.52 15.47
C ALA A 265 -4.63 -1.55 14.31
N VAL A 266 -4.80 -0.24 14.55
CA VAL A 266 -4.49 0.80 13.56
C VAL A 266 -3.07 1.31 13.71
N PHE A 267 -2.63 1.55 14.95
CA PHE A 267 -1.25 1.94 15.27
C PHE A 267 -0.54 0.83 16.05
N TYR A 268 0.71 0.59 15.68
CA TYR A 268 1.60 -0.39 16.28
C TYR A 268 2.91 0.27 16.67
N LEU A 269 3.64 -0.35 17.60
CA LEU A 269 5.07 -0.13 17.74
C LEU A 269 5.82 -1.23 17.01
N GLU A 270 6.89 -0.85 16.31
CA GLU A 270 7.87 -1.81 15.83
C GLU A 270 8.38 -2.71 16.96
N THR A 271 8.89 -3.88 16.56
CA THR A 271 9.55 -4.79 17.49
C THR A 271 11.03 -4.45 17.62
N GLY A 272 11.64 -4.75 18.77
CA GLY A 272 13.05 -4.49 19.04
C GLY A 272 13.34 -3.11 19.62
N ASP A 273 14.59 -2.66 19.45
CA ASP A 273 15.09 -1.42 20.02
C ASP A 273 14.68 -0.19 19.21
N ASN A 274 14.43 0.94 19.90
CA ASN A 274 14.01 2.22 19.31
C ASN A 274 12.78 2.11 18.39
N PRO A 275 11.65 1.59 18.89
CA PRO A 275 10.51 1.27 18.04
C PRO A 275 9.86 2.53 17.46
N ARG A 276 9.58 2.51 16.15
CA ARG A 276 8.77 3.54 15.47
C ARG A 276 7.29 3.17 15.50
N VAL A 277 6.43 4.17 15.30
CA VAL A 277 4.98 3.98 15.25
C VAL A 277 4.57 3.63 13.82
N TYR A 278 4.22 2.38 13.58
CA TYR A 278 3.72 1.91 12.29
C TYR A 278 2.19 2.05 12.22
N SER A 279 1.66 2.43 11.05
CA SER A 279 0.22 2.54 10.81
C SER A 279 -0.30 1.55 9.77
N LYS A 280 -1.46 0.93 10.04
CA LYS A 280 -2.25 0.14 9.10
C LYS A 280 -3.71 0.57 9.17
N TRP A 281 -4.27 1.05 8.07
CA TRP A 281 -5.62 1.61 8.08
C TRP A 281 -6.30 1.51 6.73
N ASP A 282 -7.51 0.99 6.67
CA ASP A 282 -8.42 1.24 5.56
C ASP A 282 -9.86 1.26 6.09
N PRO A 283 -10.54 2.42 6.06
CA PRO A 283 -11.91 2.52 6.56
C PRO A 283 -12.90 1.64 5.78
N TYR A 284 -12.63 1.32 4.51
CA TYR A 284 -13.51 0.44 3.73
C TYR A 284 -13.51 -0.99 4.25
N PHE A 285 -12.36 -1.52 4.67
CA PHE A 285 -12.28 -2.87 5.23
C PHE A 285 -12.94 -2.98 6.60
N VAL A 286 -12.97 -1.88 7.35
CA VAL A 286 -13.68 -1.82 8.63
C VAL A 286 -15.19 -1.71 8.43
N ARG A 287 -15.63 -0.91 7.44
CA ARG A 287 -17.06 -0.66 7.19
C ARG A 287 -17.78 -1.77 6.41
N SER A 288 -17.07 -2.60 5.65
CA SER A 288 -17.70 -3.69 4.88
C SER A 288 -18.07 -4.93 5.71
N LEU A 289 -17.80 -4.91 7.02
CA LEU A 289 -18.01 -6.04 7.92
C LEU A 289 -19.45 -6.27 8.38
N SER A 290 -20.41 -5.41 7.99
CA SER A 290 -21.82 -5.55 8.41
C SER A 290 -22.38 -6.96 8.14
N ARG A 291 -22.02 -7.56 6.99
CA ARG A 291 -22.39 -8.93 6.60
C ARG A 291 -21.95 -10.03 7.57
N PHE A 292 -20.97 -9.74 8.43
CA PHE A 292 -20.47 -10.64 9.47
C PHE A 292 -20.97 -10.24 10.85
N SER A 293 -21.05 -8.94 11.16
CA SER A 293 -21.55 -8.48 12.46
C SER A 293 -23.04 -8.72 12.65
N GLU A 294 -23.84 -8.60 11.60
CA GLU A 294 -25.27 -8.96 11.60
C GLU A 294 -25.50 -10.44 11.90
N LYS A 295 -24.52 -11.29 11.61
CA LYS A 295 -24.52 -12.73 11.92
C LYS A 295 -23.88 -13.04 13.28
N GLY A 296 -23.40 -12.03 14.00
CA GLY A 296 -22.71 -12.21 15.29
C GLY A 296 -21.31 -12.84 15.20
N LEU A 297 -20.68 -12.86 14.01
CA LEU A 297 -19.36 -13.46 13.80
C LEU A 297 -18.21 -12.52 14.20
N VAL A 298 -18.44 -11.20 14.09
CA VAL A 298 -17.56 -10.14 14.59
C VAL A 298 -18.41 -9.11 15.33
N PRO A 299 -17.86 -8.38 16.32
CA PRO A 299 -18.59 -7.28 16.95
C PRO A 299 -18.93 -6.18 15.93
N PRO A 300 -20.12 -5.55 16.01
CA PRO A 300 -20.38 -4.32 15.26
C PRO A 300 -19.47 -3.19 15.76
N LEU A 301 -19.28 -2.16 14.94
CA LEU A 301 -18.55 -0.97 15.36
C LEU A 301 -19.23 -0.31 16.57
N SER A 302 -18.45 -0.10 17.62
CA SER A 302 -18.90 0.66 18.77
C SER A 302 -18.99 2.15 18.43
N PRO A 303 -19.80 2.95 19.17
CA PRO A 303 -19.83 4.40 19.01
C PRO A 303 -18.44 5.06 19.17
N ALA A 304 -17.58 4.49 20.02
CA ALA A 304 -16.21 4.96 20.19
C ALA A 304 -15.34 4.72 18.94
N GLN A 305 -15.48 3.56 18.30
CA GLN A 305 -14.79 3.26 17.04
C GLN A 305 -15.29 4.16 15.90
N GLU A 306 -16.60 4.38 15.78
CA GLU A 306 -17.14 5.31 14.78
C GLU A 306 -16.62 6.73 14.98
N ARG A 307 -16.60 7.23 16.22
CA ARG A 307 -15.98 8.52 16.55
C ARG A 307 -14.49 8.56 16.18
N ALA A 308 -13.74 7.50 16.47
CA ALA A 308 -12.33 7.42 16.13
C ALA A 308 -12.08 7.44 14.62
N ILE A 309 -12.92 6.77 13.82
CA ILE A 309 -12.86 6.82 12.35
C ILE A 309 -13.04 8.25 11.85
N THR A 310 -14.06 8.96 12.35
CA THR A 310 -14.31 10.36 11.98
C THR A 310 -13.15 11.27 12.34
N ILE A 311 -12.66 11.20 13.58
CA ILE A 311 -11.55 12.05 14.05
C ILE A 311 -10.26 11.76 13.27
N LEU A 312 -9.99 10.49 12.95
CA LEU A 312 -8.83 10.11 12.16
C LEU A 312 -8.88 10.72 10.75
N GLU A 313 -10.01 10.58 10.04
CA GLU A 313 -10.19 11.18 8.70
C GLU A 313 -10.08 12.71 8.74
N GLU A 314 -10.75 13.37 9.70
CA GLU A 314 -10.69 14.84 9.86
C GLU A 314 -9.26 15.32 10.16
N THR A 315 -8.53 14.58 11.01
CA THR A 315 -7.13 14.89 11.31
C THR A 315 -6.24 14.71 10.09
N CYS A 316 -6.41 13.63 9.33
CA CYS A 316 -5.70 13.41 8.08
C CYS A 316 -5.95 14.56 7.09
N GLN A 317 -7.22 14.94 6.88
CA GLN A 317 -7.61 16.02 5.98
C GLN A 317 -7.02 17.38 6.38
N LYS A 318 -6.93 17.67 7.69
CA LYS A 318 -6.35 18.90 8.23
C LYS A 318 -4.87 19.09 7.87
N PHE A 319 -4.10 18.01 7.84
CA PHE A 319 -2.64 18.05 7.63
C PHE A 319 -2.21 17.56 6.24
N ALA A 320 -3.17 17.29 5.36
CA ALA A 320 -2.92 16.72 4.05
C ALA A 320 -2.09 17.64 3.14
N LEU A 321 -1.06 17.06 2.53
CA LEU A 321 -0.37 17.60 1.37
C LEU A 321 -1.10 17.16 0.11
N HIS A 322 -1.69 18.13 -0.59
CA HIS A 322 -2.36 17.90 -1.85
C HIS A 322 -1.35 17.74 -3.01
N MET A 323 -1.53 16.71 -3.83
CA MET A 323 -0.64 16.35 -4.93
C MET A 323 -1.41 16.04 -6.21
N ILE A 324 -1.06 16.74 -7.29
CA ILE A 324 -1.61 16.53 -8.62
C ILE A 324 -0.59 15.78 -9.46
N LEU A 325 -1.00 14.64 -10.01
CA LEU A 325 -0.18 13.85 -10.94
C LEU A 325 -0.53 14.24 -12.37
N ASP A 326 0.48 14.66 -13.13
CA ASP A 326 0.37 14.84 -14.58
C ASP A 326 0.66 13.53 -15.33
N VAL A 327 0.28 13.47 -16.60
CA VAL A 327 0.61 12.31 -17.45
C VAL A 327 2.12 12.12 -17.49
N GLY A 328 2.59 10.91 -17.15
CA GLY A 328 4.00 10.59 -17.03
C GLY A 328 4.59 10.77 -15.63
N ASP A 329 3.84 11.30 -14.68
CA ASP A 329 4.29 11.42 -13.30
C ASP A 329 4.17 10.09 -12.54
N ILE A 330 5.13 9.84 -11.64
CA ILE A 330 5.13 8.69 -10.74
C ILE A 330 5.17 9.17 -9.29
N GLN A 331 4.12 8.89 -8.52
CA GLN A 331 4.15 9.04 -7.07
C GLN A 331 4.64 7.74 -6.44
N PHE A 332 5.65 7.80 -5.58
CA PHE A 332 5.94 6.71 -4.63
C PHE A 332 5.73 7.21 -3.20
N LEU A 333 5.18 6.36 -2.34
CA LEU A 333 4.98 6.63 -0.91
C LEU A 333 5.20 5.38 -0.06
N SER A 334 5.44 5.54 1.24
CA SER A 334 5.50 4.46 2.22
C SER A 334 4.26 4.39 3.09
N ASN A 335 3.53 3.27 3.03
CA ASN A 335 2.36 3.02 3.88
C ASN A 335 2.71 2.93 5.37
N ASN A 336 3.96 2.65 5.70
CA ASN A 336 4.36 2.42 7.10
C ASN A 336 4.15 3.67 7.97
N HIS A 337 4.28 4.86 7.37
CA HIS A 337 4.13 6.14 8.08
C HIS A 337 3.42 7.24 7.26
N ILE A 338 2.75 6.88 6.17
CA ILE A 338 1.90 7.79 5.37
C ILE A 338 0.52 7.18 5.18
N PHE A 339 -0.51 7.99 5.45
CA PHE A 339 -1.85 7.74 4.92
C PHE A 339 -2.04 8.53 3.63
N HIS A 340 -2.76 7.95 2.69
CA HIS A 340 -3.06 8.59 1.41
C HIS A 340 -4.53 8.43 1.03
N ALA A 341 -5.02 9.36 0.22
CA ALA A 341 -6.40 9.41 -0.23
C ALA A 341 -6.47 9.84 -1.70
N ARG A 342 -7.65 9.65 -2.30
CA ARG A 342 -7.97 10.11 -3.65
C ARG A 342 -9.29 10.87 -3.63
N THR A 343 -9.33 12.06 -4.21
CA THR A 343 -10.59 12.79 -4.40
C THR A 343 -11.55 12.04 -5.34
N ALA A 344 -12.85 12.31 -5.22
CA ALA A 344 -13.81 11.84 -6.23
C ALA A 344 -13.47 12.50 -7.58
N TYR A 345 -13.83 11.84 -8.69
CA TYR A 345 -13.48 12.34 -10.01
C TYR A 345 -14.54 12.10 -11.05
N LYS A 346 -14.37 12.79 -12.18
CA LYS A 346 -15.20 12.65 -13.37
C LYS A 346 -14.30 12.44 -14.58
N ASP A 347 -14.59 11.41 -15.36
CA ASP A 347 -13.87 11.12 -16.58
C ASP A 347 -14.36 11.94 -17.77
N TYR A 348 -13.50 12.05 -18.79
CA TYR A 348 -13.92 12.54 -20.09
C TYR A 348 -14.97 11.61 -20.74
N ALA A 349 -15.87 12.20 -21.54
CA ALA A 349 -16.73 11.43 -22.41
C ALA A 349 -15.90 10.77 -23.54
N PRO A 350 -16.26 9.57 -24.00
CA PRO A 350 -15.65 8.96 -25.19
C PRO A 350 -15.69 9.92 -26.40
N PRO A 351 -14.65 9.96 -27.25
CA PRO A 351 -13.54 9.00 -27.35
C PRO A 351 -12.29 9.33 -26.53
N ALA A 352 -12.30 10.40 -25.72
CA ALA A 352 -11.14 10.76 -24.90
C ALA A 352 -10.87 9.67 -23.83
N PRO A 353 -9.59 9.44 -23.47
CA PRO A 353 -9.25 8.42 -22.48
C PRO A 353 -9.81 8.79 -21.10
N ARG A 354 -10.28 7.77 -20.39
CA ARG A 354 -10.62 7.87 -18.96
C ARG A 354 -9.35 7.93 -18.12
N ARG A 355 -9.48 8.38 -16.86
CA ARG A 355 -8.41 8.31 -15.87
C ARG A 355 -7.86 6.89 -15.78
N HIS A 356 -6.54 6.76 -15.85
CA HIS A 356 -5.83 5.49 -15.78
C HIS A 356 -4.51 5.69 -15.08
N LEU A 357 -4.35 5.03 -13.92
CA LEU A 357 -3.05 4.87 -13.27
C LEU A 357 -2.63 3.41 -13.27
N MET A 358 -1.33 3.15 -13.40
CA MET A 358 -0.72 1.87 -13.07
C MET A 358 -0.22 1.92 -11.63
N ARG A 359 -0.53 0.90 -10.82
CA ARG A 359 -0.18 0.84 -9.40
C ARG A 359 0.79 -0.31 -9.12
N LEU A 360 1.80 -0.02 -8.31
CA LEU A 360 2.68 -1.01 -7.72
C LEU A 360 2.45 -1.08 -6.22
N TRP A 361 2.44 -2.28 -5.68
CA TRP A 361 2.65 -2.55 -4.27
C TRP A 361 3.99 -3.26 -4.12
N LEU A 362 4.85 -2.69 -3.31
CA LEU A 362 6.19 -3.21 -3.06
C LEU A 362 6.37 -3.49 -1.57
N SER A 363 7.06 -4.58 -1.28
CA SER A 363 7.47 -4.95 0.07
C SER A 363 8.96 -4.69 0.27
N THR A 364 9.32 -4.37 1.50
CA THR A 364 10.68 -4.10 1.94
C THR A 364 10.96 -4.95 3.18
N PRO A 365 11.58 -6.13 3.05
CA PRO A 365 11.79 -7.02 4.20
C PRO A 365 12.70 -6.36 5.25
N GLU A 366 12.48 -6.73 6.52
CA GLU A 366 13.25 -6.21 7.67
C GLU A 366 14.77 -6.40 7.48
N ASP A 367 15.19 -7.58 7.01
CA ASP A 367 16.60 -7.92 6.84
C ASP A 367 17.28 -7.12 5.69
N GLU A 368 16.50 -6.38 4.89
CA GLU A 368 16.97 -5.48 3.82
C GLU A 368 16.63 -4.00 4.13
N GLY A 369 16.48 -3.66 5.41
CA GLY A 369 16.29 -2.30 5.90
C GLY A 369 14.84 -1.84 6.01
N GLY A 370 13.87 -2.72 5.76
CA GLY A 370 12.47 -2.45 6.06
C GLY A 370 12.18 -2.35 7.56
N TRP A 371 10.99 -1.87 7.92
CA TRP A 371 10.56 -1.73 9.31
C TRP A 371 10.29 -3.10 9.97
N LYS A 372 10.51 -3.22 11.28
CA LYS A 372 10.33 -4.45 12.08
C LYS A 372 8.89 -4.60 12.55
N LEU A 373 8.06 -5.24 11.76
CA LEU A 373 6.63 -5.27 12.00
C LEU A 373 6.23 -6.44 12.93
N PRO A 374 5.15 -6.33 13.72
CA PRO A 374 4.70 -7.39 14.63
C PRO A 374 3.94 -8.51 13.89
N TYR A 375 4.40 -8.91 12.71
CA TYR A 375 3.81 -9.98 11.89
C TYR A 375 4.83 -11.09 11.66
N HIS A 376 4.36 -12.31 11.44
CA HIS A 376 5.22 -13.47 11.25
C HIS A 376 6.05 -13.40 9.96
N ASP A 377 5.59 -12.63 8.98
CA ASP A 377 6.21 -12.44 7.68
C ASP A 377 7.15 -11.22 7.63
N SER A 378 7.47 -10.57 8.75
CA SER A 378 8.33 -9.35 8.79
C SER A 378 9.63 -9.50 7.98
N LYS A 379 10.20 -10.71 7.92
CA LYS A 379 11.44 -11.04 7.21
C LYS A 379 11.24 -11.60 5.80
N GLU A 380 10.01 -11.91 5.41
CA GLU A 380 9.72 -12.47 4.09
C GLU A 380 9.92 -11.41 3.01
N LYS A 381 10.56 -11.81 1.91
CA LYS A 381 10.85 -10.90 0.79
C LYS A 381 9.60 -10.26 0.21
N LYS A 382 8.48 -11.02 0.16
CA LYS A 382 7.18 -10.59 -0.34
C LYS A 382 6.13 -10.51 0.78
N ARG A 383 6.48 -9.82 1.87
CA ARG A 383 5.58 -9.61 3.02
C ARG A 383 4.39 -8.72 2.70
N GLY A 384 3.27 -8.92 3.38
CA GLY A 384 1.99 -8.28 3.09
C GLY A 384 1.37 -8.71 1.75
N GLY A 385 0.68 -7.79 1.10
CA GLY A 385 -0.08 -8.01 -0.12
C GLY A 385 -1.33 -8.85 0.08
N ILE A 386 -1.88 -9.33 -1.03
CA ILE A 386 -3.05 -10.22 -1.08
C ILE A 386 -2.66 -11.50 -1.79
N GLN A 387 -2.73 -12.61 -1.06
CA GLN A 387 -2.49 -13.95 -1.58
C GLN A 387 -3.71 -14.83 -1.31
N VAL A 388 -4.26 -15.40 -2.38
CA VAL A 388 -5.34 -16.39 -2.30
C VAL A 388 -4.82 -17.71 -2.83
N ASP A 389 -4.72 -18.68 -1.92
CA ASP A 389 -4.08 -19.97 -2.15
C ASP A 389 -2.70 -19.79 -2.83
N ASP A 390 -2.40 -20.58 -3.87
CA ASP A 390 -1.16 -20.47 -4.64
C ASP A 390 -1.36 -19.73 -5.97
N THR A 391 -2.25 -18.73 -6.02
CA THR A 391 -2.48 -17.94 -7.24
C THR A 391 -1.17 -17.26 -7.68
N PRO A 392 -0.72 -17.50 -8.93
CA PRO A 392 0.55 -16.95 -9.41
C PRO A 392 0.45 -15.45 -9.72
N PRO A 393 1.58 -14.71 -9.69
CA PRO A 393 1.60 -13.30 -10.02
C PRO A 393 1.27 -13.08 -11.51
N VAL A 394 0.56 -12.01 -11.80
CA VAL A 394 0.19 -11.56 -13.15
C VAL A 394 0.40 -10.06 -13.27
N ALA A 395 0.88 -9.60 -14.42
CA ALA A 395 1.03 -8.18 -14.74
C ALA A 395 0.26 -7.90 -16.05
N PRO A 396 -1.07 -7.66 -15.97
CA PRO A 396 -1.87 -7.39 -17.16
C PRO A 396 -1.47 -6.04 -17.80
N GLU A 397 -1.83 -5.84 -19.07
CA GLU A 397 -1.56 -4.57 -19.78
C GLU A 397 -2.64 -3.50 -19.54
N ASP A 398 -3.84 -3.91 -19.05
CA ASP A 398 -4.94 -3.03 -18.64
C ASP A 398 -5.81 -3.69 -17.54
N ALA A 399 -6.78 -2.97 -16.98
CA ALA A 399 -7.72 -3.48 -16.00
C ALA A 399 -8.63 -4.58 -16.59
N GLU A 400 -8.96 -5.56 -15.74
CA GLU A 400 -9.75 -6.75 -16.08
C GLU A 400 -11.10 -6.83 -15.38
#